data_AF-A0AA39ZP69-F1
#
_entry.id   AF-A0AA39ZP69-F1
#
_cell.length_a   1.000
_cell.length_b   1.000
_cell.length_c   1.000
_cell.angle_alpha   90.00
_cell.angle_beta   90.00
_cell.angle_gamma   90.00
#
_symmetry.space_group_name_H-M   'P 1'
#
loop_
_entity.id
_entity.type
_entity.pdbx_description
1 polymer ?
#
loop_
_entity_poly.entity_id
_entity_poly.type
_entity_poly.pdbx_seq_one_letter_code
_entity_poly.pdbx_strand_id
1 'polypeptide(L)'
;MTPVHTFIHNYIYRRWFQPYRTEIEGWRFLCKFLYLKNARHTHHADSDHLDPTQDSIDEFVSLNRVLCSAVEAYPRLYLTEPIVQRPYETDGERFCREIMASNNPTQRYVLQHLFKALLLIVPPVRCRYQPSAEMGSLPVFLVRTGVEEDLSAPIDFRGIARDKILDSATELSEDVIKVTLETAVDFLGALEAREVAAVGLRPDPAIFGGSTSPLVDMEKYPEWSGDGEDYDRRVMAKHEERELRQMRAIEEGNYYRRDNAIYFGITEEEYKQRNGEE
;
A
#
# COMPACT_ATOMS: atom_id res chain seq x y z
N MET A 1 3.24 5.32 13.34
CA MET A 1 2.69 4.48 12.25
C MET A 1 2.18 3.22 12.92
N THR A 2 0.97 2.74 12.63
CA THR A 2 0.47 1.52 13.29
C THR A 2 1.26 0.31 12.76
N PRO A 3 1.72 -0.60 13.63
CA PRO A 3 2.66 -1.65 13.25
C PRO A 3 2.07 -2.65 12.23
N VAL A 4 0.73 -2.78 12.17
CA VAL A 4 -0.01 -3.60 11.19
C VAL A 4 0.27 -3.23 9.72
N HIS A 5 0.50 -1.95 9.41
CA HIS A 5 0.79 -1.52 8.03
C HIS A 5 2.06 -2.16 7.48
N THR A 6 3.12 -2.22 8.29
CA THR A 6 4.42 -2.78 7.88
C THR A 6 4.26 -4.23 7.47
N PHE A 7 3.53 -5.03 8.25
CA PHE A 7 3.33 -6.44 7.96
C PHE A 7 2.48 -6.67 6.70
N ILE A 8 1.40 -5.90 6.52
CA ILE A 8 0.58 -5.98 5.31
C ILE A 8 1.38 -5.55 4.08
N HIS A 9 2.12 -4.44 4.17
CA HIS A 9 2.99 -3.98 3.09
C HIS A 9 4.02 -5.05 2.71
N ASN A 10 4.69 -5.64 3.70
CA ASN A 10 5.66 -6.73 3.48
C ASN A 10 5.01 -7.97 2.87
N TYR A 11 3.82 -8.36 3.32
CA TYR A 11 3.10 -9.50 2.77
C TYR A 11 2.75 -9.29 1.30
N ILE A 12 2.10 -8.16 0.97
CA ILE A 12 1.73 -7.83 -0.42
C ILE A 12 3.00 -7.75 -1.27
N TYR A 13 4.04 -7.08 -0.77
CA TYR A 13 5.30 -6.94 -1.46
C TYR A 13 5.89 -8.31 -1.84
N ARG A 14 6.08 -9.20 -0.86
CA ARG A 14 6.73 -10.51 -1.11
C ARG A 14 5.92 -11.44 -2.00
N ARG A 15 4.60 -11.28 -2.03
CA ARG A 15 3.71 -12.08 -2.89
C ARG A 15 3.64 -11.54 -4.32
N TRP A 16 3.64 -10.21 -4.46
CA TRP A 16 3.56 -9.55 -5.76
C TRP A 16 4.91 -9.48 -6.47
N PHE A 17 5.97 -9.13 -5.72
CA PHE A 17 7.29 -8.91 -6.26
C PHE A 17 7.86 -10.22 -6.80
N GLN A 18 8.19 -10.22 -8.08
CA GLN A 18 8.85 -11.31 -8.76
C GLN A 18 10.17 -10.77 -9.32
N PRO A 19 11.33 -11.23 -8.82
CA PRO A 19 12.63 -10.82 -9.34
C PRO A 19 12.65 -10.87 -10.87
N TYR A 20 13.15 -9.81 -11.49
CA TYR A 20 13.26 -9.67 -12.94
C TYR A 20 11.96 -9.74 -13.73
N ARG A 21 10.78 -9.70 -13.08
CA ARG A 21 9.46 -9.65 -13.75
C ARG A 21 8.65 -8.45 -13.30
N THR A 22 8.83 -8.01 -12.07
CA THR A 22 8.24 -6.78 -11.55
C THR A 22 9.25 -5.63 -11.58
N GLU A 23 8.90 -4.57 -12.29
CA GLU A 23 9.71 -3.35 -12.44
C GLU A 23 9.64 -2.45 -11.20
N ILE A 24 10.22 -2.89 -10.09
CA ILE A 24 10.27 -2.09 -8.86
C ILE A 24 11.15 -0.85 -8.99
N GLU A 25 12.20 -0.92 -9.81
CA GLU A 25 13.11 0.18 -10.10
C GLU A 25 12.39 1.36 -10.78
N GLY A 26 11.28 1.08 -11.48
CA GLY A 26 10.35 2.06 -12.01
C GLY A 26 9.34 2.61 -11.00
N TRP A 27 9.54 2.37 -9.68
CA TRP A 27 8.63 2.75 -8.59
C TRP A 27 7.21 2.19 -8.73
N ARG A 28 7.06 1.06 -9.42
CA ARG A 28 5.78 0.37 -9.57
C ARG A 28 5.42 -0.35 -8.29
N PHE A 29 4.13 -0.38 -7.99
CA PHE A 29 3.56 -1.08 -6.84
C PHE A 29 2.20 -1.67 -7.21
N LEU A 30 1.83 -2.79 -6.59
CA LEU A 30 0.48 -3.34 -6.71
C LEU A 30 -0.55 -2.52 -5.94
N CYS A 31 -0.18 -2.00 -4.76
CA CYS A 31 -1.07 -1.23 -3.89
C CYS A 31 -0.35 -0.02 -3.28
N LYS A 32 -1.07 1.11 -3.17
CA LYS A 32 -0.64 2.28 -2.39
C LYS A 32 -1.51 2.38 -1.13
N PHE A 33 -0.86 2.41 0.04
CA PHE A 33 -1.56 2.51 1.31
C PHE A 33 -1.96 3.96 1.59
N LEU A 34 -3.22 4.16 1.94
CA LEU A 34 -3.77 5.42 2.42
C LEU A 34 -4.25 5.22 3.85
N TYR A 35 -3.83 6.11 4.75
CA TYR A 35 -4.26 6.11 6.14
C TYR A 35 -5.21 7.27 6.39
N LEU A 36 -6.46 6.94 6.69
CA LEU A 36 -7.48 7.93 6.99
C LEU A 36 -7.51 8.19 8.49
N LYS A 37 -6.85 9.29 8.89
CA LYS A 37 -7.00 9.83 10.25
C LYS A 37 -8.42 10.35 10.42
N ASN A 38 -9.11 9.89 11.46
CA ASN A 38 -10.44 10.38 11.85
C ASN A 38 -11.55 10.13 10.81
N ALA A 39 -11.48 9.03 10.05
CA ALA A 39 -12.61 8.62 9.21
C ALA A 39 -13.86 8.48 10.09
N ARG A 40 -14.94 9.20 9.74
CA ARG A 40 -16.11 9.46 10.60
C ARG A 40 -16.82 8.19 11.08
N HIS A 41 -16.58 7.07 10.40
CA HIS A 41 -17.18 5.77 10.64
C HIS A 41 -16.23 4.74 11.29
N THR A 42 -15.01 5.14 11.65
CA THR A 42 -14.05 4.26 12.38
C THR A 42 -14.20 4.33 13.91
N HIS A 43 -15.15 5.13 14.41
CA HIS A 43 -15.41 5.29 15.84
C HIS A 43 -16.61 4.44 16.27
N HIS A 44 -16.39 3.15 16.56
CA HIS A 44 -17.13 2.42 17.60
C HIS A 44 -16.24 1.28 18.12
N ALA A 45 -15.36 1.61 19.06
CA ALA A 45 -14.41 0.68 19.68
C ALA A 45 -15.04 -0.42 20.56
N ASP A 46 -16.37 -0.46 20.65
CA ASP A 46 -17.12 -1.40 21.51
C ASP A 46 -17.82 -2.53 20.73
N SER A 47 -17.77 -2.51 19.39
CA SER A 47 -18.27 -3.60 18.54
C SER A 47 -17.14 -4.53 18.15
N ASP A 48 -17.31 -5.85 18.37
CA ASP A 48 -16.38 -6.88 17.88
C ASP A 48 -16.37 -6.99 16.34
N HIS A 49 -17.28 -6.29 15.65
CA HIS A 49 -17.35 -6.19 14.20
C HIS A 49 -16.93 -4.79 13.73
N LEU A 50 -15.72 -4.73 13.15
CA LEU A 50 -15.11 -3.52 12.58
C LEU A 50 -15.21 -3.50 11.05
N ASP A 51 -16.17 -4.23 10.50
CA ASP A 51 -16.47 -4.25 9.07
C ASP A 51 -16.99 -2.86 8.63
N PRO A 52 -16.59 -2.37 7.43
CA PRO A 52 -17.03 -1.09 6.93
C PRO A 52 -18.52 -1.12 6.56
N THR A 53 -19.22 0.00 6.80
CA THR A 53 -20.58 0.22 6.30
C THR A 53 -20.57 0.63 4.82
N GLN A 54 -21.71 0.53 4.13
CA GLN A 54 -21.85 1.03 2.75
C GLN A 54 -21.50 2.53 2.66
N ASP A 55 -21.96 3.35 3.61
CA ASP A 55 -21.62 4.79 3.65
C ASP A 55 -20.10 5.02 3.73
N SER A 56 -19.38 4.21 4.50
CA SER A 56 -17.91 4.29 4.60
C SER A 56 -17.25 3.92 3.27
N ILE A 57 -17.77 2.88 2.61
CA ILE A 57 -17.28 2.42 1.31
C ILE A 57 -17.49 3.50 0.26
N ASP A 58 -18.66 4.12 0.22
CA ASP A 58 -18.98 5.21 -0.70
C ASP A 58 -18.09 6.44 -0.47
N GLU A 59 -17.76 6.76 0.79
CA GLU A 59 -16.78 7.79 1.14
C GLU A 59 -15.39 7.44 0.58
N PHE A 60 -14.94 6.18 0.73
CA PHE A 60 -13.64 5.76 0.22
C PHE A 60 -13.57 5.73 -1.32
N VAL A 61 -14.66 5.32 -1.99
CA VAL A 61 -14.79 5.39 -3.45
C VAL A 61 -14.75 6.84 -3.93
N SER A 62 -15.47 7.74 -3.24
CA SER A 62 -15.44 9.18 -3.52
C SER A 62 -14.05 9.77 -3.35
N LEU A 63 -13.35 9.43 -2.26
CA LEU A 63 -11.97 9.85 -2.03
C LEU A 63 -11.03 9.35 -3.13
N ASN A 64 -11.15 8.09 -3.54
CA ASN A 64 -10.34 7.54 -4.63
C ASN A 64 -10.52 8.32 -5.92
N ARG A 65 -11.76 8.68 -6.27
CA ARG A 65 -12.05 9.50 -7.46
C ARG A 65 -11.38 10.87 -7.37
N VAL A 66 -11.46 11.55 -6.22
CA VAL A 66 -10.79 12.85 -6.02
C VAL A 66 -9.27 12.72 -6.16
N LEU A 67 -8.68 11.68 -5.56
CA LEU A 67 -7.23 11.42 -5.65
C LEU A 67 -6.80 11.14 -7.09
N CYS A 68 -7.53 10.28 -7.81
CA CYS A 68 -7.24 9.97 -9.21
C CYS A 68 -7.31 11.24 -10.07
N SER A 69 -8.38 12.04 -9.94
CA SER A 69 -8.52 13.31 -10.66
C SER A 69 -7.39 14.30 -10.34
N ALA A 70 -6.93 14.36 -9.09
CA ALA A 70 -5.82 15.20 -8.69
C ALA A 70 -4.49 14.75 -9.34
N VAL A 71 -4.25 13.43 -9.41
CA VAL A 71 -3.06 12.87 -10.07
C VAL A 71 -3.12 13.10 -11.59
N GLU A 72 -4.26 12.93 -12.24
CA GLU A 72 -4.42 13.18 -13.67
C GLU A 72 -4.29 14.67 -14.04
N ALA A 73 -4.70 15.57 -13.14
CA ALA A 73 -4.49 17.00 -13.29
C ALA A 73 -3.02 17.42 -13.03
N TYR A 74 -2.25 16.59 -12.30
CA TYR A 74 -0.91 16.91 -11.80
C TYR A 74 0.09 17.29 -12.90
N PRO A 75 0.15 16.60 -14.06
CA PRO A 75 0.95 17.03 -15.20
C PRO A 75 0.68 18.46 -15.69
N ARG A 76 -0.59 18.89 -15.69
CA ARG A 76 -0.97 20.20 -16.21
C ARG A 76 -0.52 21.32 -15.30
N LEU A 77 -0.53 21.09 -13.98
CA LEU A 77 -0.18 22.09 -12.98
C LEU A 77 1.32 22.45 -13.00
N TYR A 78 2.21 21.49 -13.25
CA TYR A 78 3.67 21.72 -13.21
C TYR A 78 4.34 21.95 -14.57
N LEU A 79 3.74 21.49 -15.68
CA LEU A 79 4.27 21.79 -17.02
C LEU A 79 3.95 23.21 -17.50
N THR A 80 3.00 23.89 -16.86
CA THR A 80 2.54 25.23 -17.27
C THR A 80 2.85 26.35 -16.29
N GLU A 81 3.15 26.04 -15.02
CA GLU A 81 3.57 27.03 -14.03
C GLU A 81 5.10 27.16 -13.98
N PRO A 82 5.68 28.38 -14.07
CA PRO A 82 7.09 28.57 -13.77
C PRO A 82 7.38 28.11 -12.34
N ILE A 83 8.54 27.48 -12.11
CA ILE A 83 8.98 27.08 -10.76
C ILE A 83 9.29 28.35 -9.96
N VAL A 84 8.25 28.94 -9.35
CA VAL A 84 8.36 30.06 -8.44
C VAL A 84 8.29 29.50 -7.02
N GLN A 85 9.22 29.92 -6.18
CA GLN A 85 9.24 29.56 -4.75
C GLN A 85 7.89 29.91 -4.12
N ARG A 86 7.20 28.89 -3.59
CA ARG A 86 5.94 29.11 -2.88
C ARG A 86 6.26 29.64 -1.46
N PRO A 87 5.48 30.58 -0.91
CA PRO A 87 5.82 31.26 0.36
C PRO A 87 5.95 30.35 1.59
N TYR A 88 5.42 29.12 1.51
CA TYR A 88 5.32 28.18 2.64
C TYR A 88 5.87 26.79 2.29
N GLU A 89 6.60 26.66 1.20
CA GLU A 89 7.14 25.39 0.78
C GLU A 89 8.38 25.04 1.58
N THR A 90 8.41 23.82 2.11
CA THR A 90 9.58 23.26 2.77
C THR A 90 10.67 22.90 1.77
N ASP A 91 11.93 22.86 2.20
CA ASP A 91 13.04 22.46 1.34
C ASP A 91 12.86 21.05 0.76
N GLY A 92 12.22 20.14 1.49
CA GLY A 92 11.88 18.80 1.02
C GLY A 92 10.82 18.79 -0.08
N GLU A 93 9.76 19.58 0.06
CA GLU A 93 8.71 19.72 -0.96
C GLU A 93 9.28 20.34 -2.25
N ARG A 94 10.14 21.35 -2.10
CA ARG A 94 10.87 21.94 -3.23
C ARG A 94 11.76 20.92 -3.92
N PHE A 95 12.58 20.19 -3.17
CA PHE A 95 13.50 19.19 -3.72
C PHE A 95 12.76 18.10 -4.49
N CYS A 96 11.67 17.57 -3.91
CA CYS A 96 10.79 16.63 -4.60
C CYS A 96 10.22 17.23 -5.90
N ARG A 97 9.78 18.49 -5.88
CA ARG A 97 9.26 19.16 -7.08
C ARG A 97 10.33 19.36 -8.15
N GLU A 98 11.53 19.79 -7.78
CA GLU A 98 12.65 19.98 -8.71
C GLU A 98 13.10 18.66 -9.35
N ILE A 99 13.16 17.58 -8.56
CA ILE A 99 13.39 16.22 -9.08
C ILE A 99 12.26 15.79 -10.02
N MET A 100 11.00 16.02 -9.66
CA MET A 100 9.87 15.63 -10.50
C MET A 100 9.81 16.43 -11.82
N ALA A 101 10.09 17.74 -11.78
CA ALA A 101 10.08 18.60 -12.95
C ALA A 101 11.25 18.31 -13.91
N SER A 102 12.44 17.99 -13.38
CA SER A 102 13.62 17.65 -14.20
C SER A 102 13.53 16.28 -14.89
N ASN A 103 12.57 15.42 -14.49
CA ASN A 103 12.47 14.03 -14.93
C ASN A 103 11.28 13.73 -15.85
N ASN A 104 10.66 14.74 -16.48
CA ASN A 104 9.51 14.61 -17.39
C ASN A 104 8.34 13.80 -16.77
N PRO A 105 7.58 14.41 -15.84
CA PRO A 105 6.69 13.69 -14.93
C PRO A 105 5.55 12.95 -15.63
N THR A 106 5.12 13.42 -16.81
CA THR A 106 4.09 12.78 -17.66
C THR A 106 4.49 11.41 -18.18
N GLN A 107 5.78 11.16 -18.36
CA GLN A 107 6.29 9.92 -18.93
C GLN A 107 6.63 8.88 -17.85
N ARG A 108 6.84 9.31 -16.60
CA ARG A 108 7.31 8.44 -15.51
C ARG A 108 6.24 8.10 -14.47
N TYR A 109 5.21 8.93 -14.32
CA TYR A 109 4.12 8.69 -13.38
C TYR A 109 2.82 8.42 -14.13
N VAL A 110 2.54 7.15 -14.36
CA VAL A 110 1.30 6.71 -15.01
C VAL A 110 0.35 6.14 -13.98
N LEU A 111 -0.81 6.79 -13.82
CA LEU A 111 -1.91 6.24 -13.05
C LEU A 111 -2.48 5.01 -13.78
N GLN A 112 -2.41 3.84 -13.17
CA GLN A 112 -2.95 2.61 -13.77
C GLN A 112 -4.47 2.60 -13.68
N HIS A 113 -5.14 2.10 -14.71
CA HIS A 113 -6.60 2.00 -14.75
C HIS A 113 -7.16 1.10 -13.64
N LEU A 114 -6.45 0.01 -13.28
CA LEU A 114 -6.82 -0.82 -12.12
C LEU A 114 -6.84 -0.04 -10.81
N PHE A 115 -5.96 0.94 -10.64
CA PHE A 115 -5.93 1.79 -9.44
C PHE A 115 -7.21 2.64 -9.34
N LYS A 116 -7.74 3.08 -10.48
CA LYS A 116 -9.01 3.81 -10.54
C LYS A 116 -10.20 2.90 -10.24
N ALA A 117 -10.13 1.65 -10.68
CA ALA A 117 -11.24 0.70 -10.73
C ALA A 117 -11.49 -0.10 -9.44
N LEU A 118 -10.46 -0.30 -8.61
CA LEU A 118 -10.53 -1.17 -7.43
C LEU A 118 -9.96 -0.53 -6.18
N LEU A 119 -10.58 -0.85 -5.04
CA LEU A 119 -10.06 -0.56 -3.71
C LEU A 119 -9.93 -1.85 -2.90
N LEU A 120 -8.87 -1.90 -2.09
CA LEU A 120 -8.67 -2.90 -1.05
C LEU A 120 -8.81 -2.22 0.31
N ILE A 121 -9.89 -2.50 1.02
CA ILE A 121 -10.13 -1.95 2.35
C ILE A 121 -9.71 -2.99 3.37
N VAL A 122 -8.74 -2.61 4.20
CA VAL A 122 -8.35 -3.38 5.38
C VAL A 122 -9.11 -2.79 6.57
N PRO A 123 -10.10 -3.51 7.13
CA PRO A 123 -10.76 -3.03 8.33
C PRO A 123 -9.74 -2.92 9.46
N PRO A 124 -9.96 -2.04 10.45
CA PRO A 124 -9.13 -2.06 11.64
C PRO A 124 -9.34 -3.41 12.32
N VAL A 125 -8.41 -4.33 12.16
CA VAL A 125 -8.50 -5.62 12.85
C VAL A 125 -7.83 -5.44 14.20
N ARG A 126 -8.44 -5.98 15.25
CA ARG A 126 -7.70 -6.38 16.46
C ARG A 126 -6.82 -7.58 16.08
N CYS A 127 -5.90 -7.39 15.13
CA CYS A 127 -4.95 -8.42 14.78
C CYS A 127 -4.17 -8.71 16.04
N ARG A 128 -4.30 -9.93 16.57
CA ARG A 128 -3.22 -10.50 17.36
C ARG A 128 -2.01 -10.44 16.44
N TYR A 129 -0.99 -9.73 16.88
CA TYR A 129 0.09 -9.26 16.04
C TYR A 129 0.82 -10.47 15.42
N GLN A 130 0.74 -10.57 14.10
CA GLN A 130 1.25 -11.71 13.34
C GLN A 130 2.41 -11.26 12.44
N PRO A 131 3.46 -12.07 12.27
CA PRO A 131 4.48 -11.83 11.24
C PRO A 131 3.83 -11.67 9.87
N SER A 132 4.50 -10.97 8.94
CA SER A 132 3.94 -10.73 7.60
C SER A 132 3.56 -12.03 6.88
N ALA A 133 4.31 -13.12 7.08
CA ALA A 133 4.03 -14.44 6.50
C ALA A 133 2.65 -15.01 6.87
N GLU A 134 2.08 -14.59 8.00
CA GLU A 134 0.78 -15.05 8.50
C GLU A 134 -0.37 -14.09 8.14
N MET A 135 -0.07 -12.94 7.54
CA MET A 135 -1.09 -11.93 7.17
C MET A 135 -2.04 -12.39 6.07
N GLY A 136 -1.75 -13.51 5.38
CA GLY A 136 -2.58 -14.01 4.28
C GLY A 136 -4.03 -14.30 4.67
N SER A 137 -4.28 -14.75 5.91
CA SER A 137 -5.63 -15.04 6.41
C SER A 137 -6.44 -13.82 6.86
N LEU A 138 -5.85 -12.61 6.80
CA LEU A 138 -6.50 -11.38 7.23
C LEU A 138 -7.76 -11.11 6.38
N PRO A 139 -8.96 -10.93 6.98
CA PRO A 139 -10.14 -10.54 6.22
C PRO A 139 -10.01 -9.11 5.71
N VAL A 140 -10.34 -8.92 4.43
CA VAL A 140 -10.29 -7.63 3.71
C VAL A 140 -11.50 -7.52 2.79
N PHE A 141 -11.81 -6.28 2.38
CA PHE A 141 -12.89 -6.01 1.43
C PHE A 141 -12.31 -5.56 0.09
N LEU A 142 -12.73 -6.23 -0.99
CA LEU A 142 -12.50 -5.77 -2.35
C LEU A 142 -13.72 -4.99 -2.81
N VAL A 143 -13.49 -3.79 -3.33
CA VAL A 143 -14.54 -2.87 -3.76
C VAL A 143 -14.29 -2.42 -5.20
N ARG A 144 -15.29 -2.58 -6.07
CA ARG A 144 -15.30 -1.95 -7.40
C ARG A 144 -15.77 -0.51 -7.26
N THR A 145 -15.03 0.42 -7.86
CA THR A 145 -15.37 1.85 -7.81
C THR A 145 -16.40 2.27 -8.87
N GLY A 146 -16.72 1.36 -9.80
CA GLY A 146 -17.53 1.60 -10.99
C GLY A 146 -16.77 2.28 -12.14
N VAL A 147 -15.47 2.56 -11.98
CA VAL A 147 -14.64 3.11 -13.07
C VAL A 147 -14.09 1.95 -13.91
N GLU A 148 -14.59 1.81 -15.14
CA GLU A 148 -14.15 0.75 -16.07
C GLU A 148 -13.47 1.27 -17.33
N GLU A 149 -13.33 2.60 -17.44
CA GLU A 149 -12.69 3.24 -18.59
C GLU A 149 -11.25 2.75 -18.78
N ASP A 150 -10.91 2.40 -20.03
CA ASP A 150 -9.59 1.96 -20.47
C ASP A 150 -9.03 0.69 -19.78
N LEU A 151 -9.90 -0.09 -19.12
CA LEU A 151 -9.59 -1.46 -18.72
C LEU A 151 -9.65 -2.39 -19.93
N SER A 152 -8.78 -3.40 -19.96
CA SER A 152 -8.80 -4.44 -21.00
C SER A 152 -10.10 -5.26 -21.03
N ALA A 153 -10.77 -5.38 -19.89
CA ALA A 153 -12.09 -6.01 -19.74
C ALA A 153 -12.73 -5.58 -18.40
N PRO A 154 -14.07 -5.69 -18.26
CA PRO A 154 -14.76 -5.43 -17.00
C PRO A 154 -14.18 -6.24 -15.83
N ILE A 155 -14.34 -5.71 -14.61
CA ILE A 155 -13.89 -6.38 -13.39
C ILE A 155 -15.06 -7.11 -12.76
N ASP A 156 -14.85 -8.40 -12.53
CA ASP A 156 -15.92 -9.28 -12.09
C ASP A 156 -15.42 -10.26 -11.03
N PHE A 157 -16.11 -10.24 -9.89
CA PHE A 157 -15.81 -11.10 -8.76
C PHE A 157 -16.25 -12.55 -8.96
N ARG A 158 -17.00 -12.88 -10.02
CA ARG A 158 -17.30 -14.27 -10.40
C ARG A 158 -16.03 -15.09 -10.69
N GLY A 159 -14.90 -14.43 -10.99
CA GLY A 159 -13.59 -15.09 -11.12
C GLY A 159 -13.00 -15.60 -9.79
N ILE A 160 -13.54 -15.18 -8.65
CA ILE A 160 -13.14 -15.65 -7.33
C ILE A 160 -14.01 -16.84 -6.93
N ALA A 161 -13.38 -17.93 -6.54
CA ALA A 161 -14.08 -19.14 -6.11
C ALA A 161 -14.97 -18.84 -4.89
N ARG A 162 -16.22 -19.33 -4.90
CA ARG A 162 -17.23 -18.99 -3.89
C ARG A 162 -16.82 -19.36 -2.47
N ASP A 163 -16.05 -20.42 -2.31
CA ASP A 163 -15.49 -20.89 -1.02
C ASP A 163 -14.41 -19.96 -0.45
N LYS A 164 -13.86 -19.04 -1.25
CA LYS A 164 -12.92 -18.00 -0.80
C LYS A 164 -13.59 -16.70 -0.36
N ILE A 165 -14.91 -16.57 -0.55
CA ILE A 165 -15.70 -15.42 -0.10
C ILE A 165 -16.13 -15.72 1.34
N LEU A 166 -15.63 -14.92 2.28
CA LEU A 166 -15.71 -15.21 3.71
C LEU A 166 -17.13 -15.01 4.28
N ASP A 167 -17.86 -14.03 3.77
CA ASP A 167 -19.28 -13.80 4.03
C ASP A 167 -19.86 -13.02 2.84
N SER A 168 -21.06 -13.36 2.38
CA SER A 168 -21.83 -12.40 1.59
C SER A 168 -22.27 -11.32 2.56
N ALA A 169 -21.63 -10.15 2.53
CA ALA A 169 -22.09 -9.00 3.27
C ALA A 169 -23.45 -8.59 2.71
N THR A 170 -24.53 -9.20 3.20
CA THR A 170 -25.89 -9.07 2.67
C THR A 170 -26.43 -7.64 2.73
N GLU A 171 -25.75 -6.76 3.47
CA GLU A 171 -26.06 -5.34 3.61
C GLU A 171 -25.19 -4.43 2.74
N LEU A 172 -24.17 -4.96 2.05
CA LEU A 172 -23.31 -4.21 1.16
C LEU A 172 -23.72 -4.41 -0.30
N SER A 173 -23.32 -3.48 -1.16
CA SER A 173 -23.59 -3.57 -2.59
C SER A 173 -22.89 -4.78 -3.24
N GLU A 174 -23.40 -5.22 -4.39
CA GLU A 174 -22.80 -6.30 -5.20
C GLU A 174 -21.38 -5.97 -5.70
N ASP A 175 -20.98 -4.70 -5.57
CA ASP A 175 -19.63 -4.21 -5.89
C ASP A 175 -18.62 -4.45 -4.78
N VAL A 176 -19.03 -5.11 -3.69
CA VAL A 176 -18.20 -5.35 -2.51
C VAL A 176 -18.22 -6.82 -2.15
N ILE A 177 -17.03 -7.40 -1.94
CA ILE A 177 -16.90 -8.76 -1.39
C ILE A 177 -15.89 -8.77 -0.24
N LYS A 178 -16.12 -9.67 0.72
CA LYS A 178 -15.19 -9.95 1.81
C LYS A 178 -14.41 -11.23 1.51
N VAL A 179 -13.08 -11.12 1.49
CA VAL A 179 -12.15 -12.21 1.17
C VAL A 179 -10.94 -12.17 2.09
N THR A 180 -10.04 -13.16 2.00
CA THR A 180 -8.74 -13.08 2.66
C THR A 180 -7.79 -12.17 1.89
N LEU A 181 -6.80 -11.57 2.58
CA LEU A 181 -5.76 -10.76 1.96
C LEU A 181 -5.00 -11.55 0.89
N GLU A 182 -4.74 -12.83 1.15
CA GLU A 182 -4.16 -13.74 0.15
C GLU A 182 -4.98 -13.79 -1.14
N THR A 183 -6.28 -14.05 -1.02
CA THR A 183 -7.18 -14.14 -2.17
C THR A 183 -7.26 -12.80 -2.91
N ALA A 184 -7.30 -11.69 -2.17
CA ALA A 184 -7.34 -10.36 -2.76
C ALA A 184 -6.07 -10.05 -3.56
N VAL A 185 -4.89 -10.35 -3.02
CA VAL A 185 -3.61 -10.11 -3.71
C VAL A 185 -3.48 -10.99 -4.95
N ASP A 186 -3.88 -12.27 -4.87
CA ASP A 186 -3.89 -13.17 -6.03
C ASP A 186 -4.80 -12.65 -7.15
N PHE A 187 -6.00 -12.20 -6.78
CA PHE A 187 -6.95 -11.63 -7.73
C PHE A 187 -6.41 -10.35 -8.38
N LEU A 188 -5.83 -9.44 -7.59
CA LEU A 188 -5.21 -8.21 -8.09
C LEU A 188 -4.01 -8.50 -9.00
N GLY A 189 -3.18 -9.48 -8.66
CA GLY A 189 -2.06 -9.92 -9.49
C GLY A 189 -2.52 -10.51 -10.82
N ALA A 190 -3.61 -11.29 -10.83
CA ALA A 190 -4.20 -11.81 -12.06
C ALA A 190 -4.77 -10.69 -12.95
N LEU A 191 -5.43 -9.70 -12.37
CA LEU A 191 -5.92 -8.52 -13.10
C LEU A 191 -4.77 -7.70 -13.66
N GLU A 192 -3.71 -7.47 -12.89
CA GLU A 192 -2.52 -6.76 -13.37
C GLU A 192 -1.88 -7.50 -14.55
N ALA A 193 -1.69 -8.82 -14.44
CA ALA A 193 -1.17 -9.64 -15.53
C ALA A 193 -2.04 -9.55 -16.80
N ARG A 194 -3.36 -9.54 -16.64
CA ARG A 194 -4.32 -9.35 -17.73
C ARG A 194 -4.13 -7.98 -18.40
N GLU A 195 -4.06 -6.91 -17.64
CA GLU A 195 -3.84 -5.57 -18.20
C GLU A 195 -2.47 -5.48 -18.89
N VAL A 196 -1.41 -6.00 -18.28
CA VAL A 196 -0.07 -6.04 -18.89
C VAL A 196 -0.09 -6.82 -20.20
N ALA A 197 -0.80 -7.94 -20.28
CA ALA A 197 -0.92 -8.72 -21.50
C ALA A 197 -1.68 -7.97 -22.62
N ALA A 198 -2.65 -7.14 -22.25
CA ALA A 198 -3.48 -6.41 -23.21
C ALA A 198 -2.82 -5.12 -23.72
N VAL A 199 -2.19 -4.34 -22.83
CA VAL A 199 -1.70 -2.99 -23.13
C VAL A 199 -0.19 -2.79 -22.90
N GLY A 200 0.50 -3.82 -22.42
CA GLY A 200 1.91 -3.74 -22.03
C GLY A 200 2.13 -3.09 -20.66
N LEU A 201 3.40 -3.01 -20.26
CA LEU A 201 3.82 -2.33 -19.03
C LEU A 201 3.69 -0.81 -19.21
N ARG A 202 3.15 -0.13 -18.19
CA ARG A 202 3.00 1.33 -18.17
C ARG A 202 3.59 1.91 -16.86
N PRO A 203 4.40 2.97 -16.92
CA PRO A 203 5.08 3.49 -18.11
C PRO A 203 5.94 2.42 -18.79
N ASP A 204 6.22 2.60 -20.08
CA ASP A 204 7.08 1.68 -20.84
C ASP A 204 8.48 1.64 -20.17
N PRO A 205 8.98 0.46 -19.75
CA PRO A 205 10.30 0.32 -19.15
C PRO A 205 11.44 0.89 -20.01
N ALA A 206 11.28 0.94 -21.34
CA ALA A 206 12.25 1.54 -22.25
C ALA A 206 12.52 3.03 -21.95
N ILE A 207 11.57 3.74 -21.33
CA ILE A 207 11.69 5.16 -20.95
C ILE A 207 12.79 5.37 -19.88
N PHE A 208 13.09 4.35 -19.07
CA PHE A 208 14.11 4.43 -18.01
C PHE A 208 15.52 4.05 -18.48
N GLY A 209 15.76 3.99 -19.79
CA GLY A 209 17.09 3.68 -20.34
C GLY A 209 17.38 2.18 -20.44
N GLY A 210 16.36 1.33 -20.28
CA GLY A 210 16.45 -0.11 -20.45
C GLY A 210 17.15 -0.83 -19.30
N SER A 211 16.37 -1.40 -18.39
CA SER A 211 16.77 -2.52 -17.51
C SER A 211 15.74 -3.63 -17.80
N THR A 212 16.05 -4.56 -18.70
CA THR A 212 16.60 -5.92 -18.49
C THR A 212 15.73 -6.89 -17.67
N SER A 213 14.54 -7.21 -18.16
CA SER A 213 13.71 -8.31 -17.61
C SER A 213 13.68 -9.60 -18.45
N PRO A 214 13.64 -9.62 -19.79
CA PRO A 214 13.55 -10.91 -20.50
C PRO A 214 14.91 -11.64 -20.62
N LEU A 215 16.01 -11.04 -20.15
CA LEU A 215 17.37 -11.55 -20.35
C LEU A 215 17.93 -12.34 -19.16
N VAL A 216 17.28 -12.30 -18.00
CA VAL A 216 17.75 -13.02 -16.81
C VAL A 216 17.02 -14.34 -16.70
N ASP A 217 17.71 -15.39 -17.11
CA ASP A 217 17.29 -16.77 -16.89
C ASP A 217 17.35 -17.09 -15.39
N MET A 218 16.18 -17.30 -14.78
CA MET A 218 16.02 -17.61 -13.37
C MET A 218 16.57 -18.99 -12.98
N GLU A 219 16.67 -19.93 -13.93
CA GLU A 219 17.33 -21.21 -13.68
C GLU A 219 18.84 -21.04 -13.60
N LYS A 220 19.37 -20.05 -14.33
CA LYS A 220 20.80 -19.73 -14.38
C LYS A 220 21.26 -18.80 -13.27
N TYR A 221 20.41 -17.88 -12.82
CA TYR A 221 20.69 -16.90 -11.78
C TYR A 221 19.63 -16.99 -10.66
N PRO A 222 19.72 -18.02 -9.79
CA PRO A 222 18.76 -18.22 -8.70
C PRO A 222 18.89 -17.17 -7.60
N GLU A 223 20.06 -16.54 -7.50
CA GLU A 223 20.31 -15.41 -6.61
C GLU A 223 20.08 -14.12 -7.39
N TRP A 224 19.22 -13.27 -6.84
CA TRP A 224 18.94 -11.95 -7.40
C TRP A 224 19.63 -10.88 -6.56
N SER A 225 20.01 -9.78 -7.21
CA SER A 225 20.72 -8.66 -6.59
C SER A 225 20.21 -7.35 -7.19
N GLY A 226 20.25 -6.25 -6.43
CA GLY A 226 19.82 -4.93 -6.89
C GLY A 226 19.01 -4.20 -5.82
N ASP A 227 18.42 -3.06 -6.19
CA ASP A 227 17.70 -2.21 -5.24
C ASP A 227 16.50 -2.93 -4.62
N GLY A 228 15.82 -3.79 -5.38
CA GLY A 228 14.74 -4.62 -4.84
C GLY A 228 15.21 -5.61 -3.77
N GLU A 229 16.36 -6.27 -3.97
CA GLU A 229 16.88 -7.26 -3.01
C GLU A 229 17.35 -6.56 -1.75
N ASP A 230 18.05 -5.44 -1.92
CA ASP A 230 18.50 -4.63 -0.79
C ASP A 230 17.30 -4.10 0.01
N TYR A 231 16.24 -3.68 -0.69
CA TYR A 231 14.99 -3.24 -0.08
C TYR A 231 14.32 -4.35 0.72
N ASP A 232 14.11 -5.55 0.15
CA ASP A 232 13.50 -6.66 0.91
C ASP A 232 14.38 -7.10 2.09
N ARG A 233 15.67 -7.37 1.83
CA ARG A 233 16.59 -7.90 2.84
C ARG A 233 16.88 -6.92 3.96
N ARG A 234 17.10 -5.64 3.66
CA ARG A 234 17.54 -4.66 4.68
C ARG A 234 16.42 -3.77 5.15
N VAL A 235 15.61 -3.22 4.25
CA VAL A 235 14.60 -2.24 4.64
C VAL A 235 13.41 -2.97 5.24
N MET A 236 12.80 -3.87 4.48
CA MET A 236 11.57 -4.56 4.88
C MET A 236 11.79 -5.46 6.11
N ALA A 237 12.86 -6.25 6.13
CA ALA A 237 13.18 -7.10 7.29
C ALA A 237 13.49 -6.30 8.57
N LYS A 238 14.25 -5.20 8.48
CA LYS A 238 14.56 -4.37 9.66
C LYS A 238 13.34 -3.63 10.17
N HIS A 239 12.47 -3.14 9.27
CA HIS A 239 11.21 -2.53 9.68
C HIS A 239 10.33 -3.55 10.38
N GLU A 240 10.17 -4.74 9.81
CA GLU A 240 9.40 -5.83 10.42
C GLU A 240 9.94 -6.21 11.80
N GLU A 241 11.25 -6.42 11.91
CA GLU A 241 11.89 -6.75 13.19
C GLU A 241 11.72 -5.63 14.21
N ARG A 242 11.89 -4.37 13.79
CA ARG A 242 11.67 -3.21 14.66
C ARG A 242 10.24 -3.17 15.18
N GLU A 243 9.24 -3.32 14.32
CA GLU A 243 7.83 -3.32 14.72
C GLU A 243 7.54 -4.50 15.66
N LEU A 244 8.07 -5.71 15.39
CA LEU A 244 7.94 -6.87 16.28
C LEU A 244 8.57 -6.64 17.66
N ARG A 245 9.72 -5.94 17.73
CA ARG A 245 10.35 -5.57 19.01
C ARG A 245 9.50 -4.54 19.76
N GLN A 246 8.99 -3.53 19.08
CA GLN A 246 8.11 -2.52 19.68
C GLN A 246 6.81 -3.16 20.20
N MET A 247 6.25 -4.13 19.47
CA MET A 247 5.05 -4.87 19.87
C MET A 247 5.29 -5.74 21.11
N ARG A 248 6.39 -6.52 21.14
CA ARG A 248 6.76 -7.30 22.34
C ARG A 248 6.94 -6.41 23.56
N ALA A 249 7.60 -5.26 23.39
CA ALA A 249 7.73 -4.27 24.45
C ALA A 249 6.37 -3.76 24.96
N ILE A 250 5.36 -3.59 24.11
CA ILE A 250 4.00 -3.22 24.54
C ILE A 250 3.34 -4.34 25.34
N GLU A 251 3.38 -5.58 24.84
CA GLU A 251 2.76 -6.74 25.48
C GLU A 251 3.38 -7.07 26.84
N GLU A 252 4.70 -6.93 26.95
CA GLU A 252 5.46 -7.16 28.18
C GLU A 252 5.36 -5.97 29.15
N GLY A 253 4.69 -4.87 28.78
CA GLY A 253 4.64 -3.63 29.56
C GLY A 253 5.99 -2.90 29.64
N ASN A 254 6.96 -3.29 28.80
CA ASN A 254 8.31 -2.73 28.71
C ASN A 254 8.36 -1.52 27.77
N TYR A 255 7.52 -0.52 28.05
CA TYR A 255 7.52 0.75 27.34
C TYR A 255 7.14 1.88 28.29
N TYR A 256 7.62 3.08 27.98
CA TYR A 256 7.28 4.30 28.70
C TYR A 256 6.66 5.31 27.75
N ARG A 257 5.55 5.91 28.18
CA ARG A 257 4.87 6.97 27.42
C ARG A 257 4.99 8.29 28.17
N ARG A 258 5.56 9.30 27.50
CA ARG A 258 5.63 10.68 28.00
C ARG A 258 5.19 11.63 26.90
N ASP A 259 4.25 12.52 27.23
CA ASP A 259 3.62 13.43 26.27
C ASP A 259 3.08 12.67 25.03
N ASN A 260 3.56 13.05 23.84
CA ASN A 260 3.24 12.42 22.55
C ASN A 260 4.28 11.39 22.09
N ALA A 261 5.26 11.06 22.92
CA ALA A 261 6.32 10.11 22.61
C ALA A 261 6.12 8.78 23.35
N ILE A 262 6.45 7.68 22.66
CA ILE A 262 6.50 6.33 23.23
C ILE A 262 7.93 5.83 23.10
N TYR A 263 8.52 5.45 24.22
CA TYR A 263 9.85 4.88 24.33
C TYR A 263 9.73 3.38 24.59
N PHE A 264 10.31 2.56 23.72
CA PHE A 264 10.24 1.10 23.80
C PHE A 264 11.51 0.52 24.41
N GLY A 265 11.37 -0.53 25.23
CA GLY A 265 12.49 -1.22 25.85
C GLY A 265 13.12 -0.46 27.02
N ILE A 266 12.40 0.48 27.60
CA ILE A 266 12.74 1.16 28.85
C ILE A 266 11.47 1.37 29.69
N THR A 267 11.57 1.20 30.99
CA THR A 267 10.48 1.54 31.93
C THR A 267 10.48 3.03 32.26
N GLU A 268 9.41 3.52 32.91
CA GLU A 268 9.36 4.90 33.44
C GLU A 268 10.54 5.20 34.37
N GLU A 269 10.86 4.25 35.25
CA GLU A 269 11.93 4.36 36.25
C GLU A 269 13.31 4.45 35.57
N GLU A 270 13.57 3.60 34.57
CA GLU A 270 14.81 3.63 33.78
C GLU A 270 14.93 4.91 32.95
N TYR A 271 13.82 5.41 32.40
CA TYR A 271 13.81 6.67 31.67
C TYR A 271 14.10 7.86 32.59
N LYS A 272 13.47 7.93 33.76
CA LYS A 272 13.70 8.97 34.78
C LYS A 272 15.14 8.95 35.26
N GLN A 273 15.68 7.77 35.57
CA GLN A 273 17.07 7.59 35.99
C GLN A 273 18.07 8.03 34.90
N ARG A 274 17.81 7.73 33.62
CA ARG A 274 18.69 8.14 32.50
C ARG A 274 18.68 9.64 32.25
N ASN A 275 17.56 10.32 32.53
CA ASN A 275 17.40 11.74 32.27
C ASN A 275 17.58 12.62 33.51
N GLY A 276 17.89 12.03 34.67
CA GLY A 276 18.08 12.78 35.92
C GLY A 276 16.80 13.44 36.42
N GLU A 277 15.64 12.84 36.12
CA GLU A 277 14.34 13.30 36.60
C GLU A 277 13.99 12.52 37.88
N GLU A 278 13.68 13.24 38.97
CA GLU A 278 13.12 12.65 40.20
C GLU A 278 11.63 12.34 40.05
#